data_AF-A0A2G9PRR1-F1
#
_entry.id   AF-A0A2G9PRR1-F1
#
_cell.length_a   1.000
_cell.length_b   1.000
_cell.length_c   1.000
_cell.angle_alpha   90.00
_cell.angle_beta   90.00
_cell.angle_gamma   90.00
#
_symmetry.space_group_name_H-M   'P 1'
#
loop_
_entity.id
_entity.type
_entity.pdbx_description
1 polymer ?
#
loop_
_entity_poly.entity_id
_entity_poly.type
_entity_poly.pdbx_seq_one_letter_code
_entity_poly.pdbx_strand_id
1 'polypeptide(L)' 'FEYLDDMTKACPDDAIAHLELKNDSPVRLAYELGKAKICYYLAPRVETG' A
#
# COMPACT_ATOMS: atom_id res chain seq x y z
N PHE A 1 13.14 0.05 -1.07
CA PHE A 1 11.76 -0.04 -1.59
C PHE A 1 11.03 -1.34 -1.18
N GLU A 2 11.67 -2.23 -0.40
CA GLU A 2 11.11 -3.52 0.08
C GLU A 2 9.64 -3.46 0.52
N TYR A 3 9.25 -2.45 1.29
CA TYR A 3 7.88 -2.38 1.81
C TYR A 3 6.80 -2.31 0.72
N LEU A 4 7.06 -1.62 -0.38
CA LEU A 4 6.11 -1.54 -1.49
C LEU A 4 6.03 -2.88 -2.24
N ASP A 5 7.17 -3.52 -2.46
CA ASP A 5 7.25 -4.83 -3.12
C ASP A 5 6.54 -5.92 -2.29
N ASP A 6 6.76 -5.91 -0.98
CA ASP A 6 6.07 -6.78 -0.03
C ASP A 6 4.56 -6.55 0.03
N MET A 7 4.11 -5.31 -0.18
CA MET A 7 2.69 -4.95 -0.20
C MET A 7 2.01 -5.35 -1.52
N THR A 8 2.75 -5.51 -2.61
CA THR A 8 2.19 -5.85 -3.93
C THR A 8 2.33 -7.32 -4.29
N LYS A 9 3.23 -8.09 -3.64
CA LYS A 9 3.48 -9.51 -3.98
C LYS A 9 2.26 -10.42 -3.91
N ALA A 10 1.26 -10.05 -3.12
CA ALA A 10 0.01 -10.79 -2.94
C ALA A 10 -1.17 -10.16 -3.70
N CYS A 11 -0.92 -9.11 -4.49
CA CYS A 11 -1.93 -8.49 -5.33
C CYS A 11 -2.12 -9.34 -6.59
N PRO A 12 -3.37 -9.74 -6.92
CA PRO A 12 -3.66 -10.41 -8.18
C PRO A 12 -3.35 -9.52 -9.39
N ASP A 13 -2.97 -10.13 -10.52
CA ASP A 13 -2.63 -9.41 -11.76
C ASP A 13 -3.83 -8.66 -12.37
N ASP A 14 -5.07 -9.09 -12.06
CA ASP A 14 -6.32 -8.52 -12.53
C ASP A 14 -7.00 -7.60 -11.51
N ALA A 15 -6.39 -7.39 -10.34
CA ALA A 15 -6.93 -6.54 -9.29
C ALA A 15 -6.54 -5.07 -9.49
N ILE A 16 -7.50 -4.17 -9.25
CA ILE A 16 -7.23 -2.73 -9.19
C ILE A 16 -6.73 -2.37 -7.80
N ALA A 17 -5.49 -1.88 -7.73
CA ALA A 17 -4.91 -1.35 -6.50
C ALA A 17 -5.23 0.14 -6.32
N HIS A 18 -5.70 0.50 -5.14
CA HIS A 18 -5.99 1.88 -4.74
C HIS A 18 -4.89 2.41 -3.83
N LEU A 19 -4.19 3.45 -4.27
CA LEU A 19 -3.14 4.13 -3.52
C LEU A 19 -3.62 5.51 -3.07
N GLU A 20 -3.61 5.75 -1.75
CA GLU A 20 -3.89 7.05 -1.16
C GLU A 20 -2.59 7.64 -0.57
N LEU A 21 -2.19 8.81 -1.08
CA LEU A 21 -1.01 9.54 -0.65
C LEU A 21 -1.43 10.83 0.05
N LYS A 22 -0.85 11.09 1.21
CA LYS A 22 -1.09 12.27 2.04
C LYS A 22 0.23 12.67 2.70
N ASN A 23 0.47 13.97 2.85
CA ASN A 23 1.73 14.48 3.39
C ASN A 23 1.86 14.26 4.91
N ASP A 24 0.74 14.35 5.65
CA ASP A 24 0.73 14.28 7.12
C ASP A 24 0.10 12.97 7.66
N SER A 25 0.05 11.92 6.84
CA SER A 25 -0.50 10.64 7.28
C SER A 25 0.13 9.44 6.55
N PRO A 26 0.00 8.22 7.10
CA PRO A 26 0.48 7.01 6.43
C PRO A 26 -0.06 6.87 5.01
N VAL A 27 0.81 6.43 4.11
CA VAL A 27 0.43 5.98 2.77
C VAL A 27 -0.44 4.74 2.92
N ARG A 28 -1.56 4.71 2.20
CA ARG A 28 -2.47 3.56 2.22
C ARG A 28 -2.51 2.89 0.87
N LEU A 29 -2.33 1.56 0.84
CA LEU A 29 -2.56 0.72 -0.33
C LEU A 29 -3.65 -0.28 -0.02
N ALA A 30 -4.66 -0.37 -0.89
CA ALA A 30 -5.74 -1.34 -0.74
C ALA A 30 -6.08 -2.02 -2.06
N TYR A 31 -6.37 -3.32 -2.00
CA TYR A 31 -6.83 -4.10 -3.14
C TYR A 31 -7.70 -5.27 -2.66
N GLU A 32 -8.51 -5.80 -3.57
CA GLU A 32 -9.33 -6.98 -3.32
C GLU A 32 -8.52 -8.25 -3.60
N LEU A 33 -8.65 -9.24 -2.72
CA LEU A 33 -8.09 -10.58 -2.84
C LEU A 33 -9.21 -11.60 -2.66
N GLY A 34 -9.82 -12.00 -3.77
CA GLY A 34 -10.99 -12.87 -3.79
C GLY A 34 -12.22 -12.18 -3.18
N LYS A 35 -12.61 -12.59 -1.97
CA LYS A 35 -13.72 -11.98 -1.21
C LYS A 35 -13.25 -11.10 -0.04
N ALA A 36 -11.94 -10.99 0.14
CA ALA A 36 -11.33 -10.24 1.22
C ALA A 36 -10.70 -8.96 0.68
N LYS A 37 -10.66 -7.92 1.51
CA LYS A 37 -9.98 -6.67 1.21
C LYS A 37 -8.70 -6.57 2.01
N ILE A 38 -7.57 -6.41 1.33
CA ILE A 38 -6.27 -6.17 1.96
C ILE A 38 -6.04 -4.66 2.02
N CYS A 39 -5.52 -4.19 3.15
CA CYS A 39 -5.24 -2.79 3.37
C CYS A 39 -3.94 -2.63 4.17
N TYR A 40 -2.94 -2.01 3.55
CA TYR A 40 -1.65 -1.72 4.15
C TYR A 40 -1.54 -0.23 4.47
N TYR A 41 -0.85 0.08 5.57
CA TYR A 41 -0.50 1.43 5.97
C TYR A 41 1.00 1.53 6.16
N LEU A 42 1.66 2.36 5.35
CA LEU A 42 3.09 2.62 5.42
C LEU A 42 3.31 4.00 6.00
N ALA A 43 3.99 4.08 7.15
CA ALA A 43 4.33 5.36 7.75
C ALA A 43 5.25 6.16 6.80
N PRO A 44 5.03 7.48 6.67
CA PRO A 44 5.91 8.32 5.86
C PRO A 44 7.31 8.32 6.46
N ARG A 45 8.33 8.24 5.60
CA ARG A 45 9.72 8.40 6.05
C ARG A 45 9.96 9.87 6.30
N VAL A 46 10.41 10.21 7.51
CA VAL A 46 10.90 11.55 7.83
C VAL A 46 12.37 11.58 7.45
N GLU A 47 12.72 12.24 6.35
CA GLU A 47 14.12 12.59 6.09
C GLU A 47 14.47 13.78 7.00
N THR A 48 15.14 13.50 8.11
CA THR A 48 15.88 14.54 8.84
C THR A 48 17.10 14.91 8.02
N GLY A 49 16.97 16.00 7.25
CA GLY A 49 18.09 16.71 6.64
C GLY A 49 18.89 17.51 7.66
#